data_AF-I0WKQ3-F1
#
_entry.id   AF-I0WKQ3-F1
#
_cell.length_a   1.000
_cell.length_b   1.000
_cell.length_c   1.000
_cell.angle_alpha   90.00
_cell.angle_beta   90.00
_cell.angle_gamma   90.00
#
_symmetry.space_group_name_H-M   'P 1'
#
loop_
_entity.id
_entity.type
_entity.pdbx_description
1 polymer ?
#
loop_
_entity_poly.entity_id
_entity_poly.type
_entity_poly.pdbx_seq_one_letter_code
_entity_poly.pdbx_strand_id
1 'polypeptide(L)'
;MTIEQTYGTRTAANDIAPAEGWGSAPDLSEEAAARIAGAVAGSRAEGTRRTYASAWRRFEAWCTVQGHTALPAHPVTVAAYLVDAAAIYTESGERAYAPVTLARWVAAIGHHHRTTGHSTPHTHDLVRSTLSGIRREYAANGDRPRTPRAPLLVDDILTIVGSARQAVTGWATEVHERRDCALLLLGFAGAFRRSELVELVCGDVTVHRLDGIHVRLRRSKTDQEGAGAVRAVPFTTSHLSCPPCAYVRWAQVVAAYDLVGRPGVIRLLRTATAFENHVCRSALPRMRARAPLFRAIRKNGNLSDTALSGARCMRRSAAAPPSPATTTTLLPSSVGTRCGPGSSLRRSATAPTRTRSCARPDTPAPPWSSCTRVNTPRSSATPSPTSVCSGR
;
A
#
# COMPACT_ATOMS: atom_id res chain seq x y z
N MET A 1 -15.50 4.95 47.14
CA MET A 1 -14.90 6.30 47.15
C MET A 1 -13.39 6.11 47.15
N THR A 2 -12.72 6.21 46.00
CA THR A 2 -12.06 7.45 45.49
C THR A 2 -10.57 7.40 45.90
N ILE A 3 -9.65 6.97 45.01
CA ILE A 3 -8.82 7.82 44.09
C ILE A 3 -7.63 8.41 44.91
N GLU A 4 -6.34 8.41 44.54
CA GLU A 4 -5.59 8.32 43.28
C GLU A 4 -4.06 8.30 43.64
N GLN A 5 -3.17 7.63 42.87
CA GLN A 5 -2.07 8.26 42.07
C GLN A 5 -0.89 8.90 42.87
N THR A 6 0.39 8.95 42.46
CA THR A 6 1.22 8.47 41.33
C THR A 6 2.71 8.81 41.62
N TYR A 7 3.61 8.26 40.77
CA TYR A 7 5.01 8.68 40.47
C TYR A 7 6.06 8.39 41.56
N GLY A 8 7.13 7.62 41.31
CA GLY A 8 8.17 7.71 40.26
C GLY A 8 9.49 7.82 41.05
N THR A 9 10.54 7.03 40.87
CA THR A 9 11.47 6.99 39.74
C THR A 9 12.63 6.07 40.12
N ARG A 10 13.02 5.12 39.25
CA ARG A 10 14.39 4.85 38.76
C ARG A 10 14.42 3.47 38.10
N THR A 11 14.13 3.45 36.81
CA THR A 11 14.56 2.35 35.94
C THR A 11 16.06 2.53 35.74
N ALA A 12 16.87 1.78 36.49
CA ALA A 12 18.30 1.69 36.23
C ALA A 12 18.48 0.91 34.92
N ALA A 13 19.09 1.56 33.94
CA ALA A 13 19.34 1.05 32.61
C ALA A 13 20.53 0.08 32.55
N ASN A 14 20.52 -1.02 33.32
CA ASN A 14 21.68 -1.93 33.33
C ASN A 14 21.43 -3.45 33.29
N ASP A 15 20.19 -3.93 33.14
CA ASP A 15 19.93 -5.38 33.04
C ASP A 15 19.69 -5.83 31.60
N ILE A 16 20.63 -5.52 30.70
CA ILE A 16 20.81 -6.34 29.50
C ILE A 16 21.67 -7.52 29.95
N ALA A 17 21.05 -8.67 30.21
CA ALA A 17 21.77 -9.89 30.50
C ALA A 17 22.86 -10.09 29.42
N PRO A 18 24.13 -10.30 29.80
CA PRO A 18 25.22 -10.41 28.84
C PRO A 18 24.92 -11.59 27.92
N ALA A 19 24.82 -11.32 26.62
CA ALA A 19 24.81 -12.37 25.61
C ALA A 19 26.12 -13.14 25.75
N GLU A 20 26.04 -14.42 26.14
CA GLU A 20 27.20 -15.28 26.34
C GLU A 20 28.17 -15.16 25.14
N GLY A 21 29.41 -14.72 25.40
CA GLY A 21 30.51 -14.75 24.43
C GLY A 21 31.07 -13.41 23.94
N TRP A 22 30.50 -12.24 24.29
CA TRP A 22 30.92 -10.95 23.70
C TRP A 22 31.71 -10.00 24.64
N GLY A 23 31.99 -10.41 25.88
CA GLY A 23 32.66 -9.54 26.87
C GLY A 23 31.76 -8.41 27.40
N SER A 24 32.33 -7.42 28.10
CA SER A 24 31.59 -6.24 28.56
C SER A 24 31.27 -5.31 27.40
N ALA A 25 30.07 -4.72 27.42
CA ALA A 25 29.69 -3.70 26.43
C ALA A 25 30.70 -2.53 26.45
N PRO A 26 31.11 -2.01 25.29
CA PRO A 26 32.03 -0.87 25.22
C PRO A 26 31.36 0.39 25.80
N ASP A 27 32.16 1.25 26.42
CA ASP A 27 31.69 2.57 26.86
C ASP A 27 31.49 3.47 25.63
N LEU A 28 30.25 3.84 25.38
CA LEU A 28 29.83 4.64 24.21
C LEU A 28 29.29 5.98 24.68
N SER A 29 29.72 7.06 24.03
CA SER A 29 29.10 8.39 24.25
C SER A 29 27.59 8.35 24.01
N GLU A 30 26.83 9.16 24.76
CA GLU A 30 25.36 9.25 24.64
C GLU A 30 24.92 9.58 23.19
N GLU A 31 25.69 10.42 22.48
CA GLU A 31 25.44 10.73 21.07
C GLU A 31 25.65 9.53 20.14
N ALA A 32 26.69 8.70 20.37
CA ALA A 32 26.90 7.48 19.62
C ALA A 32 25.80 6.45 19.88
N ALA A 33 25.40 6.28 21.14
CA ALA A 33 24.27 5.42 21.52
C ALA A 33 22.96 5.89 20.86
N ALA A 34 22.69 7.19 20.86
CA ALA A 34 21.54 7.78 20.19
C ALA A 34 21.56 7.58 18.66
N ARG A 35 22.73 7.70 18.01
CA ARG A 35 22.90 7.43 16.57
C ARG A 35 22.70 5.95 16.23
N ILE A 36 23.22 5.04 17.05
CA ILE A 36 23.00 3.59 16.90
C ILE A 36 21.52 3.28 17.07
N ALA A 37 20.87 3.81 18.11
CA ALA A 37 19.44 3.67 18.34
C ALA A 37 18.62 4.23 17.18
N GLY A 38 19.02 5.37 16.59
CA GLY A 38 18.41 5.96 15.40
C GLY A 38 18.61 5.10 14.14
N ALA A 39 19.76 4.48 13.96
CA ALA A 39 20.06 3.61 12.82
C ALA A 39 19.32 2.26 12.91
N VAL A 40 19.31 1.62 14.08
CA VAL A 40 18.46 0.44 14.38
C VAL A 40 16.99 0.81 14.23
N ALA A 41 16.65 1.98 14.80
CA ALA A 41 15.50 2.85 14.59
C ALA A 41 15.11 3.13 13.15
N GLY A 42 16.02 2.95 12.19
CA GLY A 42 15.88 3.24 10.76
C GLY A 42 15.84 1.99 9.88
N SER A 43 16.37 0.87 10.39
CA SER A 43 16.58 -0.39 9.66
C SER A 43 15.33 -1.04 9.06
N ARG A 44 14.12 -0.70 9.54
CA ARG A 44 12.86 -1.26 9.02
C ARG A 44 11.97 -0.20 8.38
N ALA A 45 11.28 -0.57 7.31
CA ALA A 45 10.26 0.28 6.70
C ALA A 45 9.16 0.66 7.72
N GLU A 46 8.77 1.93 7.74
CA GLU A 46 7.76 2.50 8.66
C GLU A 46 6.40 1.76 8.59
N GLY A 47 6.03 1.26 7.40
CA GLY A 47 4.83 0.44 7.22
C GLY A 47 4.89 -0.90 7.98
N THR A 48 6.06 -1.53 8.04
CA THR A 48 6.27 -2.80 8.76
C THR A 48 6.19 -2.57 10.27
N ARG A 49 6.76 -1.48 10.79
CA ARG A 49 6.69 -1.11 12.21
C ARG A 49 5.27 -0.94 12.70
N ARG A 50 4.48 -0.11 12.02
CA ARG A 50 3.07 0.13 12.38
C ARG A 50 2.25 -1.16 12.31
N THR A 51 2.51 -2.00 11.31
CA THR A 51 1.82 -3.28 11.19
C THR A 51 2.15 -4.20 12.35
N TYR A 52 3.44 -4.33 12.70
CA TYR A 52 3.89 -5.17 13.82
C TYR A 52 3.38 -4.65 15.16
N ALA A 53 3.44 -3.34 15.41
CA ALA A 53 2.88 -2.72 16.61
C ALA A 53 1.36 -2.98 16.74
N SER A 54 0.61 -2.94 15.63
CA SER A 54 -0.83 -3.27 15.66
C SER A 54 -1.11 -4.75 15.90
N ALA A 55 -0.22 -5.63 15.42
CA ALA A 55 -0.35 -7.07 15.63
C ALA A 55 0.00 -7.44 17.08
N TRP A 56 1.05 -6.83 17.63
CA TRP A 56 1.44 -6.99 19.02
C TRP A 56 0.32 -6.60 19.99
N ARG A 57 -0.22 -5.37 19.87
CA ARG A 57 -1.34 -4.91 20.70
C ARG A 57 -2.55 -5.84 20.66
N ARG A 58 -2.82 -6.47 19.50
CA ARG A 58 -3.92 -7.44 19.37
C ARG A 58 -3.64 -8.71 20.17
N PHE A 59 -2.42 -9.23 20.08
CA PHE A 59 -2.03 -10.43 20.82
C PHE A 59 -2.03 -10.16 22.33
N GLU A 60 -1.44 -9.04 22.74
CA GLU A 60 -1.43 -8.60 24.14
C GLU A 60 -2.84 -8.48 24.72
N ALA A 61 -3.76 -7.81 24.00
CA ALA A 61 -5.15 -7.70 24.44
C ALA A 61 -5.85 -9.07 24.56
N TRP A 62 -5.61 -9.99 23.62
CA TRP A 62 -6.16 -11.35 23.71
C TRP A 62 -5.58 -12.10 24.91
N CYS A 63 -4.27 -11.99 25.16
CA CYS A 63 -3.62 -12.57 26.33
C CYS A 63 -4.21 -12.03 27.64
N THR A 64 -4.44 -10.72 27.74
CA THR A 64 -5.09 -10.12 28.92
C THR A 64 -6.48 -10.69 29.16
N VAL A 65 -7.29 -10.86 28.10
CA VAL A 65 -8.66 -11.40 28.22
C VAL A 65 -8.65 -12.89 28.61
N GLN A 66 -7.71 -13.68 28.07
CA GLN A 66 -7.60 -15.12 28.34
C GLN A 66 -6.74 -15.45 29.58
N GLY A 67 -6.22 -14.45 30.29
CA GLY A 67 -5.38 -14.66 31.47
C GLY A 67 -4.00 -15.27 31.16
N HIS A 68 -3.44 -15.00 29.99
CA HIS A 68 -2.13 -15.48 29.57
C HIS A 68 -1.06 -14.39 29.62
N THR A 69 0.19 -14.81 29.78
CA THR A 69 1.35 -13.90 29.70
C THR A 69 1.74 -13.66 28.24
N ALA A 70 1.73 -12.40 27.81
CA ALA A 70 2.09 -12.02 26.44
C ALA A 70 3.62 -11.98 26.21
N LEU A 71 4.41 -11.70 27.25
CA LEU A 71 5.87 -11.65 27.16
C LEU A 71 6.50 -12.13 28.49
N PRO A 72 7.37 -13.16 28.47
CA PRO A 72 7.57 -14.11 27.38
C PRO A 72 6.33 -15.02 27.20
N ALA A 73 5.84 -15.13 25.97
CA ALA A 73 4.73 -16.03 25.64
C ALA A 73 5.21 -17.46 25.37
N HIS A 74 4.50 -18.43 25.94
CA HIS A 74 4.72 -19.83 25.64
C HIS A 74 4.23 -20.16 24.20
N PRO A 75 4.91 -21.04 23.43
CA PRO A 75 4.48 -21.41 22.07
C PRO A 75 3.04 -21.91 21.98
N VAL A 76 2.54 -22.60 23.03
CA VAL A 76 1.14 -23.06 23.13
C VAL A 76 0.17 -21.87 23.18
N THR A 77 0.50 -20.81 23.92
CA THR A 77 -0.32 -19.58 23.97
C THR A 77 -0.45 -18.93 22.60
N VAL A 78 0.65 -18.90 21.83
CA VAL A 78 0.62 -18.39 20.45
C VAL A 78 -0.19 -19.32 19.55
N ALA A 79 -0.09 -20.64 19.69
CA ALA A 79 -0.89 -21.59 18.93
C ALA A 79 -2.39 -21.45 19.21
N ALA A 80 -2.78 -21.34 20.49
CA ALA A 80 -4.16 -21.10 20.92
C ALA A 80 -4.71 -19.79 20.33
N TYR A 81 -3.95 -18.71 20.43
CA TYR A 81 -4.29 -17.43 19.82
C TYR A 81 -4.57 -17.53 18.31
N LEU A 82 -3.78 -18.32 17.58
CA LEU A 82 -3.97 -18.49 16.13
C LEU A 82 -5.23 -19.27 15.79
N VAL A 83 -5.55 -20.31 16.57
CA VAL A 83 -6.76 -21.12 16.40
C VAL A 83 -8.00 -20.28 16.70
N ASP A 84 -8.00 -19.56 17.83
CA ASP A 84 -9.08 -18.63 18.19
C ASP A 84 -9.28 -17.57 17.11
N ALA A 85 -8.20 -16.97 16.64
CA ALA A 85 -8.26 -15.97 15.58
C ALA A 85 -8.80 -16.55 14.27
N ALA A 86 -8.42 -17.78 13.92
CA ALA A 86 -8.93 -18.46 12.73
C ALA A 86 -10.42 -18.78 12.86
N ALA A 87 -10.92 -19.08 14.07
CA ALA A 87 -12.32 -19.40 14.34
C ALA A 87 -13.28 -18.19 14.25
N ILE A 88 -12.77 -16.96 14.13
CA ILE A 88 -13.62 -15.77 14.03
C ILE A 88 -14.19 -15.65 12.62
N TYR A 89 -15.53 -15.54 12.53
CA TYR A 89 -16.27 -15.26 11.31
C TYR A 89 -16.82 -13.83 11.29
N THR A 90 -16.95 -13.25 10.10
CA THR A 90 -17.70 -12.00 9.88
C THR A 90 -19.20 -12.28 9.87
N GLU A 91 -20.00 -11.23 9.98
CA GLU A 91 -21.48 -11.31 9.85
C GLU A 91 -21.90 -11.95 8.51
N SER A 92 -21.09 -11.78 7.47
CA SER A 92 -21.29 -12.38 6.15
C SER A 92 -20.89 -13.86 6.06
N GLY A 93 -20.53 -14.51 7.16
CA GLY A 93 -20.16 -15.93 7.21
C GLY A 93 -18.76 -16.26 6.66
N GLU A 94 -17.91 -15.26 6.42
CA GLU A 94 -16.53 -15.49 5.98
C GLU A 94 -15.55 -15.49 7.16
N ARG A 95 -14.45 -16.24 7.05
CA ARG A 95 -13.33 -16.12 8.00
C ARG A 95 -12.86 -14.67 8.11
N ALA A 96 -12.81 -14.12 9.31
CA ALA A 96 -12.45 -12.72 9.53
C ALA A 96 -11.01 -12.40 9.12
N TYR A 97 -10.09 -13.36 9.28
CA TYR A 97 -8.67 -13.18 8.99
C TYR A 97 -8.14 -14.19 7.99
N ALA A 98 -7.39 -13.71 6.99
CA ALA A 98 -6.70 -14.55 6.03
C ALA A 98 -5.44 -15.20 6.65
N PRO A 99 -4.98 -16.38 6.17
CA PRO A 99 -3.80 -17.05 6.72
C PRO A 99 -2.51 -16.23 6.64
N VAL A 100 -2.38 -15.36 5.63
CA VAL A 100 -1.24 -14.43 5.48
C VAL A 100 -1.22 -13.38 6.60
N THR A 101 -2.39 -12.99 7.11
CA THR A 101 -2.52 -12.06 8.23
C THR A 101 -2.07 -12.72 9.52
N LEU A 102 -2.50 -13.96 9.77
CA LEU A 102 -2.10 -14.74 10.95
C LEU A 102 -0.58 -14.99 10.96
N ALA A 103 0.00 -15.39 9.82
CA ALA A 103 1.44 -15.54 9.69
C ALA A 103 2.21 -14.24 9.97
N ARG A 104 1.64 -13.08 9.59
CA ARG A 104 2.22 -11.78 9.90
C ARG A 104 2.16 -11.46 11.40
N TRP A 105 1.10 -11.85 12.09
CA TRP A 105 1.01 -11.66 13.54
C TRP A 105 2.06 -12.48 14.27
N VAL A 106 2.25 -13.74 13.89
CA VAL A 106 3.32 -14.59 14.44
C VAL A 106 4.71 -13.97 14.24
N ALA A 107 4.99 -13.41 13.06
CA ALA A 107 6.24 -12.70 12.80
C ALA A 107 6.40 -11.46 13.69
N ALA A 108 5.32 -10.72 13.95
CA ALA A 108 5.33 -9.56 14.84
C ALA A 108 5.56 -9.95 16.31
N ILE A 109 4.91 -11.02 16.79
CA ILE A 109 5.11 -11.58 18.13
C ILE A 109 6.56 -12.00 18.31
N GLY A 110 7.11 -12.78 17.36
CA GLY A 110 8.51 -13.20 17.39
C GLY A 110 9.49 -12.03 17.32
N HIS A 111 9.15 -11.00 16.54
CA HIS A 111 9.96 -9.78 16.49
C HIS A 111 10.01 -9.08 17.86
N HIS A 112 8.86 -8.93 18.52
CA HIS A 112 8.79 -8.27 19.82
C HIS A 112 9.61 -9.02 20.88
N HIS A 113 9.51 -10.35 20.90
CA HIS A 113 10.32 -11.20 21.78
C HIS A 113 11.83 -11.04 21.54
N ARG A 114 12.28 -11.01 20.28
CA ARG A 114 13.71 -10.77 19.98
C ARG A 114 14.19 -9.42 20.47
N THR A 115 13.39 -8.38 20.24
CA THR A 115 13.80 -7.01 20.62
C THR A 115 13.84 -6.80 22.12
N THR A 116 13.17 -7.63 22.90
CA THR A 116 13.19 -7.62 24.37
C THR A 116 14.10 -8.69 24.96
N GLY A 117 14.92 -9.36 24.15
CA GLY A 117 15.92 -10.33 24.63
C GLY A 117 15.37 -11.71 24.97
N HIS A 118 14.11 -12.01 24.65
CA HIS A 118 13.49 -13.30 24.94
C HIS A 118 13.58 -14.30 23.78
N SER A 119 13.56 -15.59 24.11
CA SER A 119 13.39 -16.68 23.15
C SER A 119 12.11 -16.51 22.36
N THR A 120 12.15 -16.80 21.07
CA THR A 120 11.04 -16.46 20.19
C THR A 120 10.10 -17.63 19.94
N PRO A 121 8.79 -17.50 20.24
CA PRO A 121 7.85 -18.59 19.98
C PRO A 121 7.57 -18.79 18.48
N HIS A 122 7.90 -17.80 17.63
CA HIS A 122 7.59 -17.83 16.20
C HIS A 122 8.29 -18.95 15.39
N THR A 123 9.44 -19.43 15.86
CA THR A 123 10.24 -20.46 15.21
C THR A 123 9.91 -21.85 15.72
N HIS A 124 9.13 -21.95 16.81
CA HIS A 124 8.77 -23.22 17.43
C HIS A 124 7.87 -24.05 16.50
N ASP A 125 8.14 -25.35 16.40
CA ASP A 125 7.47 -26.24 15.45
C ASP A 125 5.96 -26.35 15.67
N LEU A 126 5.51 -26.25 16.93
CA LEU A 126 4.09 -26.17 17.25
C LEU A 126 3.40 -25.02 16.51
N VAL A 127 3.95 -23.79 16.58
CA VAL A 127 3.34 -22.60 15.95
C VAL A 127 3.35 -22.72 14.42
N ARG A 128 4.42 -23.29 13.86
CA ARG A 128 4.53 -23.55 12.41
C ARG A 128 3.49 -24.58 11.96
N SER A 129 3.34 -25.67 12.72
CA SER A 129 2.37 -26.73 12.45
C SER A 129 0.94 -26.23 12.57
N THR A 130 0.63 -25.42 13.58
CA THR A 130 -0.69 -24.77 13.74
C THR A 130 -1.02 -23.89 12.52
N LEU A 131 -0.10 -23.02 12.09
CA LEU A 131 -0.30 -22.21 10.88
C LEU A 131 -0.49 -23.08 9.62
N SER A 132 0.23 -24.19 9.52
CA SER A 132 0.08 -25.13 8.40
C SER A 132 -1.30 -25.80 8.42
N GLY A 133 -1.78 -26.22 9.59
CA GLY A 133 -3.12 -26.78 9.78
C GLY A 133 -4.20 -25.79 9.36
N ILE A 134 -4.15 -24.56 9.87
CA ILE A 134 -5.10 -23.49 9.52
C ILE A 134 -5.12 -23.25 8.00
N ARG A 135 -3.96 -23.22 7.34
CA ARG A 135 -3.90 -23.04 5.87
C ARG A 135 -4.57 -24.19 5.12
N ARG A 136 -4.39 -25.44 5.56
CA ARG A 136 -5.02 -26.61 4.95
C ARG A 136 -6.52 -26.61 5.15
N GLU A 137 -6.99 -26.26 6.33
CA GLU A 137 -8.42 -26.12 6.64
C GLU A 137 -9.07 -25.04 5.76
N TYR A 138 -8.45 -23.87 5.66
CA TYR A 138 -8.96 -22.80 4.79
C TYR A 138 -9.02 -23.23 3.33
N ALA A 139 -7.98 -23.92 2.84
CA ALA A 139 -7.94 -24.42 1.47
C ALA A 139 -9.01 -25.50 1.21
N ALA A 140 -9.21 -26.42 2.15
CA ALA A 140 -10.20 -27.49 2.03
C ALA A 140 -11.64 -26.96 2.04
N ASN A 141 -11.92 -25.94 2.85
CA ASN A 141 -13.24 -25.32 2.95
C ASN A 141 -13.51 -24.28 1.85
N GLY A 142 -12.50 -23.93 1.05
CA GLY A 142 -12.60 -22.82 0.10
C GLY A 142 -12.70 -21.44 0.76
N ASP A 143 -12.29 -21.32 2.03
CA ASP A 143 -12.33 -20.07 2.79
C ASP A 143 -11.30 -19.07 2.26
N ARG A 144 -11.70 -17.81 2.07
CA ARG A 144 -10.82 -16.70 1.64
C ARG A 144 -9.95 -17.07 0.41
N PRO A 145 -10.56 -17.46 -0.72
CA PRO A 145 -9.79 -17.71 -1.94
C PRO A 145 -8.99 -16.46 -2.30
N ARG A 146 -7.78 -16.66 -2.83
CA ARG A 146 -7.00 -15.53 -3.34
C ARG A 146 -7.72 -15.01 -4.57
N THR A 147 -8.46 -13.92 -4.41
CA THR A 147 -9.05 -13.17 -5.53
C THR A 147 -8.08 -12.06 -5.91
N PRO A 148 -7.11 -12.29 -6.81
CA PRO A 148 -6.33 -11.18 -7.34
C PRO A 148 -7.31 -10.21 -7.98
N ARG A 149 -7.20 -8.92 -7.63
CA ARG A 149 -7.96 -7.90 -8.36
C ARG A 149 -7.44 -7.89 -9.79
N ALA A 150 -8.36 -7.88 -10.75
CA ALA A 150 -8.01 -7.66 -12.14
C ALA A 150 -7.16 -6.37 -12.24
N PRO A 151 -6.03 -6.40 -12.98
CA PRO A 151 -5.25 -5.20 -13.21
C PRO A 151 -6.11 -4.17 -13.95
N LEU A 152 -5.96 -2.89 -13.60
CA LEU A 152 -6.57 -1.82 -14.37
C LEU A 152 -5.93 -1.80 -15.76
N LEU A 153 -6.77 -1.71 -16.79
CA LEU A 153 -6.36 -1.52 -18.17
C LEU A 153 -6.23 -0.03 -18.49
N VAL A 154 -5.65 0.26 -19.65
CA VAL A 154 -5.53 1.64 -20.15
C VAL A 154 -6.90 2.30 -20.24
N ASP A 155 -7.89 1.59 -20.80
CA ASP A 155 -9.24 2.11 -20.98
C ASP A 155 -9.96 2.39 -19.65
N ASP A 156 -9.69 1.59 -18.61
CA ASP A 156 -10.22 1.85 -17.26
C ASP A 156 -9.67 3.18 -16.72
N ILE A 157 -8.36 3.42 -16.87
CA ILE A 157 -7.71 4.67 -16.44
C ILE A 157 -8.27 5.86 -17.21
N LEU A 158 -8.43 5.74 -18.53
CA LEU A 158 -9.00 6.79 -19.36
C LEU A 158 -10.44 7.11 -18.96
N THR A 159 -11.24 6.08 -18.67
CA THR A 159 -12.61 6.23 -18.18
C THR A 159 -12.65 6.97 -16.85
N ILE A 160 -11.84 6.55 -15.87
CA ILE A 160 -11.78 7.19 -14.54
C ILE A 160 -11.33 8.65 -14.65
N VAL A 161 -10.29 8.92 -15.45
CA VAL A 161 -9.78 10.28 -15.68
C VAL A 161 -10.82 11.15 -16.39
N GLY A 162 -11.51 10.59 -17.38
CA GLY A 162 -12.61 11.26 -18.09
C GLY A 162 -13.75 11.65 -17.15
N SER A 163 -14.21 10.71 -16.32
CA SER A 163 -15.25 10.97 -15.31
C SER A 163 -14.81 12.02 -14.29
N ALA A 164 -13.56 11.98 -13.81
CA ALA A 164 -13.04 12.97 -12.87
C ALA A 164 -13.06 14.39 -13.45
N ARG A 165 -12.82 14.54 -14.76
CA ARG A 165 -12.87 15.81 -15.48
C ARG A 165 -14.28 16.33 -15.69
N GLN A 166 -15.20 15.44 -16.07
CA GLN A 166 -16.60 15.80 -16.26
C GLN A 166 -17.30 16.18 -14.94
N ALA A 167 -16.83 15.64 -13.81
CA ALA A 167 -17.36 15.96 -12.47
C ALA A 167 -16.93 17.33 -11.92
N VAL A 168 -16.16 18.12 -12.68
CA VAL A 168 -15.74 19.47 -12.25
C VAL A 168 -16.91 20.44 -12.35
N THR A 169 -17.32 20.98 -11.21
CA THR A 169 -18.41 21.94 -11.07
C THR A 169 -17.95 23.29 -10.51
N GLY A 170 -16.70 23.40 -10.08
CA GLY A 170 -16.11 24.63 -9.57
C GLY A 170 -14.66 24.45 -9.14
N TRP A 171 -14.04 25.53 -8.68
CA TRP A 171 -12.61 25.55 -8.37
C TRP A 171 -12.20 24.45 -7.39
N ALA A 172 -12.99 24.18 -6.35
CA ALA A 172 -12.65 23.19 -5.33
C ALA A 172 -12.62 21.77 -5.91
N THR A 173 -13.59 21.40 -6.76
CA THR A 173 -13.62 20.08 -7.43
C THR A 173 -12.54 19.99 -8.51
N GLU A 174 -12.21 21.09 -9.18
CA GLU A 174 -11.10 21.14 -10.14
C GLU A 174 -9.72 20.93 -9.48
N VAL A 175 -9.47 21.47 -8.28
CA VAL A 175 -8.23 21.18 -7.54
C VAL A 175 -8.08 19.67 -7.32
N HIS A 176 -9.18 18.99 -6.92
CA HIS A 176 -9.15 17.54 -6.72
C HIS A 176 -8.96 16.79 -8.04
N GLU A 177 -9.63 17.20 -9.12
CA GLU A 177 -9.44 16.62 -10.45
C GLU A 177 -7.98 16.70 -10.88
N ARG A 178 -7.35 17.87 -10.81
CA ARG A 178 -5.96 18.05 -11.23
C ARG A 178 -5.00 17.16 -10.44
N ARG A 179 -5.19 17.06 -9.11
CA ARG A 179 -4.38 16.16 -8.27
C ARG A 179 -4.62 14.69 -8.62
N ASP A 180 -5.88 14.28 -8.66
CA ASP A 180 -6.25 12.86 -8.77
C ASP A 180 -5.90 12.33 -10.18
N CYS A 181 -6.08 13.14 -11.23
CA CYS A 181 -5.61 12.80 -12.58
C CYS A 181 -4.09 12.70 -12.66
N ALA A 182 -3.35 13.61 -12.02
CA ALA A 182 -1.88 13.52 -11.95
C ALA A 182 -1.42 12.25 -11.22
N LEU A 183 -2.06 11.90 -10.10
CA LEU A 183 -1.77 10.66 -9.36
C LEU A 183 -2.02 9.41 -10.20
N LEU A 184 -3.18 9.35 -10.87
CA LEU A 184 -3.58 8.19 -11.67
C LEU A 184 -2.67 8.02 -12.89
N LEU A 185 -2.47 9.08 -13.67
CA LEU A 185 -1.71 9.01 -14.91
C LEU A 185 -0.21 8.80 -14.65
N LEU A 186 0.38 9.51 -13.68
CA LEU A 186 1.78 9.25 -13.31
C LEU A 186 1.93 7.87 -12.70
N GLY A 187 1.05 7.48 -11.78
CA GLY A 187 1.09 6.19 -11.11
C GLY A 187 1.00 5.02 -12.08
N PHE A 188 0.09 5.12 -13.05
CA PHE A 188 -0.09 4.10 -14.08
C PHE A 188 1.08 4.07 -15.07
N ALA A 189 1.41 5.20 -15.70
CA ALA A 189 2.43 5.25 -16.75
C ALA A 189 3.85 5.01 -16.22
N GLY A 190 4.15 5.47 -15.00
CA GLY A 190 5.45 5.27 -14.34
C GLY A 190 5.53 4.02 -13.47
N ALA A 191 4.45 3.21 -13.41
CA ALA A 191 4.33 2.04 -12.54
C ALA A 191 4.68 2.31 -11.07
N PHE A 192 4.35 3.51 -10.57
CA PHE A 192 4.68 3.88 -9.19
C PHE A 192 3.75 3.22 -8.19
N ARG A 193 4.32 2.78 -7.07
CA ARG A 193 3.54 2.35 -5.93
C ARG A 193 2.92 3.55 -5.24
N ARG A 194 1.78 3.34 -4.56
CA ARG A 194 1.10 4.37 -3.78
C ARG A 194 2.02 5.09 -2.79
N SER A 195 2.88 4.34 -2.08
CA SER A 195 3.84 4.92 -1.12
C SER A 195 4.88 5.80 -1.79
N GLU A 196 5.33 5.40 -2.98
CA GLU A 196 6.33 6.15 -3.75
C GLU A 196 5.74 7.50 -4.18
N LEU A 197 4.52 7.52 -4.73
CA LEU A 197 3.85 8.77 -5.13
C LEU A 197 3.67 9.76 -3.98
N VAL A 198 3.18 9.31 -2.82
CA VAL A 198 2.89 10.23 -1.70
C VAL A 198 4.16 10.75 -1.00
N GLU A 199 5.30 10.11 -1.21
CA GLU A 199 6.60 10.51 -0.66
C GLU A 199 7.39 11.42 -1.61
N LEU A 200 6.92 11.62 -2.85
CA LEU A 200 7.55 12.54 -3.80
C LEU A 200 7.54 13.98 -3.29
N VAL A 201 8.69 14.64 -3.38
CA VAL A 201 8.80 16.09 -3.24
C VAL A 201 8.90 16.75 -4.61
N CYS A 202 8.64 18.05 -4.69
CA CYS A 202 8.61 18.77 -5.96
C CYS A 202 9.95 18.69 -6.73
N GLY A 203 11.08 18.65 -6.00
CA GLY A 203 12.42 18.52 -6.58
C GLY A 203 12.81 17.12 -7.04
N ASP A 204 11.95 16.11 -6.83
CA ASP A 204 12.18 14.76 -7.36
C ASP A 204 11.74 14.64 -8.82
N VAL A 205 11.06 15.64 -9.38
CA VAL A 205 10.51 15.59 -10.74
C VAL A 205 11.20 16.60 -11.64
N THR A 206 11.72 16.12 -12.76
CA THR A 206 12.35 16.94 -13.80
C THR A 206 11.63 16.73 -15.13
N VAL A 207 11.23 17.80 -15.81
CA VAL A 207 10.67 17.71 -17.17
C VAL A 207 11.82 17.70 -18.17
N HIS A 208 11.83 16.71 -19.04
CA HIS A 208 12.70 16.63 -20.20
C HIS A 208 11.93 17.03 -21.46
N ARG A 209 12.53 17.86 -22.32
CA ARG A 209 11.84 18.42 -23.49
C ARG A 209 11.36 17.35 -24.47
N LEU A 210 12.10 16.25 -24.60
CA LEU A 210 11.86 15.19 -25.58
C LEU A 210 11.32 13.90 -24.93
N ASP A 211 11.72 13.61 -23.69
CA ASP A 211 11.48 12.30 -23.06
C ASP A 211 10.36 12.30 -22.01
N GLY A 212 9.67 13.43 -21.85
CA GLY A 212 8.55 13.55 -20.90
C GLY A 212 9.03 13.99 -19.52
N ILE A 213 8.73 13.20 -18.51
CA ILE A 213 9.07 13.50 -17.11
C ILE A 213 9.97 12.42 -16.54
N HIS A 214 11.06 12.84 -15.90
CA HIS A 214 11.91 11.98 -15.08
C HIS A 214 11.57 12.17 -13.60
N VAL A 215 11.14 11.10 -12.97
CA VAL A 215 10.84 11.06 -11.53
C VAL A 215 11.92 10.28 -10.82
N ARG A 216 12.65 10.95 -9.92
CA ARG A 216 13.65 10.32 -9.06
C ARG A 216 12.98 9.76 -7.81
N LEU A 217 12.93 8.44 -7.72
CA LEU A 217 12.54 7.74 -6.50
C LEU A 217 13.75 7.67 -5.57
N ARG A 218 13.64 8.28 -4.39
CA ARG A 218 14.70 8.24 -3.36
C ARG A 218 14.77 6.89 -2.65
N ARG A 219 13.62 6.24 -2.51
CA ARG A 219 13.46 4.88 -1.94
C ARG A 219 12.32 4.19 -2.65
N SER A 220 12.39 2.87 -2.77
CA SER A 220 11.27 2.06 -3.24
C SER A 220 11.08 0.86 -2.34
N LYS A 221 9.93 0.17 -2.42
CA LYS A 221 9.73 -1.03 -1.60
C LYS A 221 10.80 -2.11 -1.88
N THR A 222 11.37 -2.14 -3.07
CA THR A 222 12.41 -3.09 -3.52
C THR A 222 13.83 -2.53 -3.41
N ASP A 223 13.96 -1.24 -3.10
CA ASP A 223 15.22 -0.52 -2.89
C ASP A 223 15.13 0.20 -1.53
N GLN A 224 15.26 -0.60 -0.47
CA GLN A 224 15.21 -0.12 0.91
C GLN A 224 16.51 0.61 1.30
N GLU A 225 17.61 0.31 0.61
CA GLU A 225 18.92 0.92 0.82
C GLU A 225 19.00 2.31 0.18
N GLY A 226 18.14 2.61 -0.80
CA GLY A 226 17.97 3.95 -1.36
C GLY A 226 19.03 4.29 -2.42
N ALA A 227 19.47 3.29 -3.19
CA ALA A 227 20.29 3.52 -4.39
C ALA A 227 19.62 4.52 -5.35
N GLY A 228 18.29 4.57 -5.30
CA GLY A 228 17.46 5.48 -6.05
C GLY A 228 17.22 4.97 -7.46
N ALA A 229 16.05 5.30 -8.02
CA ALA A 229 15.72 4.94 -9.40
C ALA A 229 15.10 6.13 -10.09
N VAL A 230 15.55 6.44 -11.30
CA VAL A 230 14.88 7.40 -12.18
C VAL A 230 13.88 6.65 -13.05
N ARG A 231 12.63 7.07 -13.01
CA ARG A 231 11.56 6.55 -13.87
C ARG A 231 11.19 7.61 -14.89
N ALA A 232 11.38 7.30 -16.17
CA ALA A 232 10.91 8.13 -17.26
C ALA A 232 9.43 7.86 -17.53
N VAL A 233 8.66 8.94 -17.68
CA VAL A 233 7.24 8.92 -18.01
C VAL A 233 7.05 9.72 -19.30
N PRO A 234 6.89 9.05 -20.45
CA PRO A 234 6.88 9.71 -21.74
C PRO A 234 5.59 10.52 -21.97
N PHE A 235 5.63 11.37 -22.99
CA PHE A 235 4.45 12.03 -23.52
C PHE A 235 3.51 11.02 -24.20
N THR A 236 2.22 11.37 -24.26
CA THR A 236 1.24 10.62 -25.06
C THR A 236 0.71 11.51 -26.19
N THR A 237 0.04 10.90 -27.17
CA THR A 237 -0.56 11.62 -28.29
C THR A 237 -1.68 12.56 -27.85
N SER A 238 -2.54 12.13 -26.92
CA SER A 238 -3.66 12.92 -26.42
C SER A 238 -3.29 13.70 -25.16
N HIS A 239 -3.53 15.01 -25.14
CA HIS A 239 -3.36 15.84 -23.94
C HIS A 239 -4.23 15.34 -22.78
N LEU A 240 -5.39 14.72 -23.07
CA LEU A 240 -6.29 14.20 -22.06
C LEU A 240 -5.68 13.03 -21.27
N SER A 241 -4.88 12.18 -21.91
CA SER A 241 -4.23 11.03 -21.29
C SER A 241 -2.77 11.25 -20.92
N CYS A 242 -2.20 12.42 -21.25
CA CYS A 242 -0.79 12.72 -21.11
C CYS A 242 -0.37 12.90 -19.64
N PRO A 243 0.44 11.99 -19.05
CA PRO A 243 0.89 12.14 -17.67
C PRO A 243 1.71 13.41 -17.44
N PRO A 244 2.61 13.83 -18.37
CA PRO A 244 3.24 15.14 -18.28
C PRO A 244 2.26 16.32 -18.23
N CYS A 245 1.17 16.31 -19.01
CA CYS A 245 0.19 17.39 -18.94
C CYS A 245 -0.54 17.40 -17.59
N ALA A 246 -0.94 16.24 -17.09
CA ALA A 246 -1.58 16.13 -15.78
C ALA A 246 -0.67 16.63 -14.66
N TYR A 247 0.62 16.28 -14.71
CA TYR A 247 1.63 16.80 -13.79
C TYR A 247 1.74 18.33 -13.86
N VAL A 248 1.88 18.91 -15.05
CA VAL A 248 2.01 20.37 -15.20
C VAL A 248 0.79 21.10 -14.64
N ARG A 249 -0.43 20.62 -14.95
CA ARG A 249 -1.68 21.19 -14.43
C ARG A 249 -1.73 21.16 -12.90
N TRP A 250 -1.21 20.09 -12.28
CA TRP A 250 -1.09 19.99 -10.83
C TRP A 250 0.02 20.88 -10.25
N ALA A 251 1.19 20.93 -10.89
CA ALA A 251 2.32 21.78 -10.48
C ALA A 251 1.93 23.27 -10.46
N GLN A 252 1.11 23.73 -11.40
CA GLN A 252 0.56 25.09 -11.40
C GLN A 252 -0.25 25.38 -10.13
N VAL A 253 -1.07 24.43 -9.67
CA VAL A 253 -1.86 24.57 -8.45
C VAL A 253 -0.97 24.62 -7.21
N VAL A 254 0.03 23.73 -7.13
CA VAL A 254 1.00 23.72 -6.02
C VAL A 254 1.78 25.03 -5.96
N ALA A 255 2.27 25.52 -7.09
CA ALA A 255 2.99 26.79 -7.15
C ALA A 255 2.12 27.99 -6.79
N ALA A 256 0.87 28.04 -7.27
CA ALA A 256 -0.07 29.10 -6.92
C ALA A 256 -0.39 29.11 -5.42
N TYR A 257 -0.53 27.94 -4.82
CA TYR A 257 -0.70 27.79 -3.38
C TYR A 257 0.54 28.24 -2.60
N ASP A 258 1.75 27.84 -3.02
CA ASP A 258 2.99 28.24 -2.34
C ASP A 258 3.25 29.75 -2.40
N LEU A 259 2.74 30.43 -3.44
CA LEU A 259 2.95 31.86 -3.64
C LEU A 259 1.91 32.73 -2.91
N VAL A 260 0.62 32.41 -3.04
CA VAL A 260 -0.49 33.28 -2.58
C VAL A 260 -1.52 32.51 -1.73
N GLY A 261 -1.35 31.21 -1.54
CA GLY A 261 -2.31 30.36 -0.85
C GLY A 261 -3.61 30.20 -1.63
N ARG A 262 -4.73 30.07 -0.91
CA ARG A 262 -6.06 29.80 -1.50
C ARG A 262 -6.48 30.83 -2.56
N PRO A 263 -6.34 32.16 -2.37
CA PRO A 263 -6.71 33.13 -3.41
C PRO A 263 -5.92 32.95 -4.71
N GLY A 264 -4.65 32.54 -4.63
CA GLY A 264 -3.82 32.24 -5.81
C GLY A 264 -4.37 31.05 -6.60
N VAL A 265 -4.76 29.98 -5.90
CA VAL A 265 -5.37 28.80 -6.53
C VAL A 265 -6.70 29.16 -7.18
N ILE A 266 -7.57 29.90 -6.50
CA ILE A 266 -8.86 30.33 -7.08
C ILE A 266 -8.64 31.17 -8.33
N ARG A 267 -7.69 32.13 -8.28
CA ARG A 267 -7.36 32.97 -9.42
C ARG A 267 -6.87 32.13 -10.59
N LEU A 268 -5.89 31.24 -10.37
CA LEU A 268 -5.35 30.33 -11.37
C LEU A 268 -6.47 29.56 -12.08
N LEU A 269 -7.38 28.94 -11.32
CA LEU A 269 -8.42 28.08 -11.89
C LEU A 269 -9.50 28.89 -12.62
N ARG A 270 -9.82 30.10 -12.16
CA ARG A 270 -10.79 30.98 -12.82
C ARG A 270 -10.27 31.57 -14.13
N THR A 271 -8.96 31.78 -14.25
CA THR A 271 -8.34 32.41 -15.42
C THR A 271 -7.60 31.39 -16.30
N ALA A 272 -7.61 30.11 -15.95
CA ALA A 272 -6.96 29.08 -16.75
C ALA A 272 -7.67 28.95 -18.10
N THR A 273 -6.88 28.86 -19.16
CA THR A 273 -7.39 28.50 -20.49
C THR A 273 -7.96 27.09 -20.46
N ALA A 274 -8.95 26.83 -21.32
CA ALA A 274 -9.51 25.49 -21.49
C ALA A 274 -8.40 24.49 -21.82
N PHE A 275 -8.50 23.28 -21.24
CA PHE A 275 -7.48 22.25 -21.42
C PHE A 275 -7.70 21.47 -22.72
N GLU A 276 -7.45 22.13 -23.84
CA GLU A 276 -7.70 21.61 -25.20
C GLU A 276 -6.43 21.16 -25.93
N ASN A 277 -5.26 21.52 -25.39
CA ASN A 277 -3.96 21.26 -26.01
C ASN A 277 -2.95 20.75 -24.98
N HIS A 278 -1.84 20.18 -25.47
CA HIS A 278 -0.73 19.78 -24.60
C HIS A 278 -0.12 20.98 -23.88
N VAL A 279 -0.17 20.99 -22.55
CA VAL A 279 0.48 22.00 -21.71
C VAL A 279 1.87 21.56 -21.23
N CYS A 280 2.24 20.31 -21.50
CA CYS A 280 3.49 19.71 -21.02
C CYS A 280 4.76 20.22 -21.72
N ARG A 281 4.60 21.01 -22.79
CA ARG A 281 5.70 21.67 -23.50
C ARG A 281 5.99 23.09 -22.98
N SER A 282 5.13 23.61 -22.11
CA SER A 282 5.28 24.93 -21.51
C SER A 282 6.28 24.91 -20.35
N ALA A 283 6.80 26.09 -19.99
CA ALA A 283 7.67 26.24 -18.84
C ALA A 283 6.97 25.78 -17.54
N LEU A 284 7.70 25.05 -16.71
CA LEU A 284 7.21 24.64 -15.39
C LEU A 284 7.16 25.85 -14.43
N PRO A 285 6.13 25.93 -13.58
CA PRO A 285 6.12 26.90 -12.50
C PRO A 285 7.19 26.53 -11.46
N ARG A 286 7.80 27.54 -10.83
CA ARG A 286 8.76 27.32 -9.74
C ARG A 286 8.02 26.80 -8.50
N MET A 287 8.49 25.67 -7.97
CA MET A 287 7.98 25.07 -6.73
C MET A 287 9.13 24.88 -5.73
N ARG A 288 8.81 24.84 -4.44
CA ARG A 288 9.80 24.60 -3.39
C ARG A 288 10.29 23.14 -3.45
N ALA A 289 11.56 22.92 -3.74
CA ALA A 289 12.12 21.58 -4.03
C ALA A 289 11.83 20.52 -2.95
N ARG A 290 11.83 20.90 -1.67
CA ARG A 290 11.58 19.99 -0.53
C ARG A 290 10.10 19.86 -0.16
N ALA A 291 9.20 20.63 -0.77
CA ALA A 291 7.79 20.57 -0.44
C ALA A 291 7.14 19.31 -1.04
N PRO A 292 6.15 18.69 -0.34
CA PRO A 292 5.43 17.54 -0.88
C PRO A 292 4.78 17.86 -2.22
N LEU A 293 4.98 16.99 -3.20
CA LEU A 293 4.38 17.13 -4.53
C LEU A 293 2.87 16.89 -4.45
N PHE A 294 2.46 15.76 -3.87
CA PHE A 294 1.05 15.43 -3.68
C PHE A 294 0.60 15.79 -2.27
N ARG A 295 -0.08 16.94 -2.15
CA ARG A 295 -0.54 17.50 -0.88
C ARG A 295 -1.93 17.00 -0.48
N ALA A 296 -2.18 16.98 0.82
CA ALA A 296 -3.51 16.75 1.34
C ALA A 296 -4.44 17.93 0.96
N ILE A 297 -5.66 17.60 0.50
CA ILE A 297 -6.70 18.60 0.18
C ILE A 297 -7.88 18.37 1.12
N ARG A 298 -8.37 19.44 1.74
CA ARG A 298 -9.60 19.42 2.55
C ARG A 298 -10.84 19.32 1.66
N LYS A 299 -12.00 18.99 2.24
CA LYS A 299 -13.27 18.86 1.48
C LYS A 299 -13.62 20.14 0.69
N ASN A 300 -13.27 21.30 1.24
CA ASN A 300 -13.50 22.62 0.64
C ASN A 300 -12.48 23.04 -0.42
N GLY A 301 -11.58 22.14 -0.87
CA GLY A 301 -10.59 22.42 -1.91
C GLY A 301 -9.28 23.04 -1.41
N ASN A 302 -9.16 23.37 -0.12
CA ASN A 302 -7.92 23.96 0.41
C ASN A 302 -6.80 22.93 0.51
N LEU A 303 -5.64 23.26 -0.05
CA LEU A 303 -4.40 22.51 0.12
C LEU A 303 -3.84 22.71 1.54
N SER A 304 -3.02 21.75 1.96
CA SER A 304 -2.21 21.80 3.18
C SER A 304 -0.74 21.62 2.81
N ASP A 305 0.19 22.10 3.65
CA ASP A 305 1.62 21.83 3.52
C ASP A 305 2.01 20.36 3.79
N THR A 306 1.06 19.55 4.24
CA THR A 306 1.28 18.13 4.53
C THR A 306 1.10 17.26 3.29
N ALA A 307 1.95 16.24 3.18
CA ALA A 307 1.83 15.21 2.16
C ALA A 307 0.49 14.46 2.28
N LEU A 308 -0.03 14.02 1.15
CA LEU A 308 -1.22 13.18 1.09
C LEU A 308 -0.95 11.89 1.87
N SER A 309 -1.79 11.57 2.86
CA SER A 309 -1.64 10.28 3.53
C SER A 309 -1.91 9.16 2.53
N GLY A 310 -1.03 8.14 2.50
CA GLY A 310 -1.20 7.03 1.56
C GLY A 310 -2.63 6.49 1.56
N ALA A 311 -3.25 6.38 2.73
CA ALA A 311 -4.60 5.83 2.88
C ALA A 311 -5.69 6.60 2.10
N ARG A 312 -5.47 7.86 1.73
CA ARG A 312 -6.44 8.71 1.02
C ARG A 312 -6.19 8.82 -0.49
N CYS A 313 -5.05 8.34 -0.98
CA CYS A 313 -4.61 8.50 -2.37
C CYS A 313 -5.52 7.84 -3.44
N MET A 314 -6.28 6.80 -3.10
CA MET A 314 -7.09 6.05 -4.09
C MET A 314 -8.59 5.99 -3.74
N ARG A 315 -9.04 6.66 -2.67
CA ARG A 315 -10.43 6.55 -2.20
C ARG A 315 -11.44 7.37 -3.00
N ARG A 316 -10.99 8.32 -3.83
CA ARG A 316 -11.87 9.15 -4.68
C ARG A 316 -12.04 8.64 -6.10
N SER A 317 -11.07 7.89 -6.62
CA SER A 317 -11.11 7.35 -7.99
C SER A 317 -12.12 6.21 -8.17
N ALA A 318 -12.58 5.60 -7.08
CA ALA A 318 -13.55 4.48 -7.09
C ALA A 318 -15.02 4.92 -7.09
N ALA A 319 -15.31 6.22 -7.22
CA ALA A 319 -16.68 6.74 -7.36
C ALA A 319 -17.09 6.91 -8.84
N ALA A 320 -16.53 6.10 -9.75
CA ALA A 320 -17.03 5.99 -11.11
C ALA A 320 -18.29 5.09 -11.10
N PRO A 321 -19.36 5.45 -11.82
CA PRO A 321 -20.52 4.56 -11.96
C PRO A 321 -20.08 3.25 -12.62
N PRO A 322 -20.68 2.10 -12.25
CA PRO A 322 -20.38 0.83 -12.92
C PRO A 322 -20.69 0.95 -14.41
N SER A 323 -19.74 0.52 -15.24
CA SER A 323 -19.95 0.35 -16.69
C SER A 323 -21.13 -0.60 -16.95
N PRO A 324 -22.02 -0.33 -17.91
CA PRO A 324 -23.18 -1.17 -18.18
C PRO A 324 -22.76 -2.41 -18.98
N ALA A 325 -22.11 -3.36 -18.33
CA ALA A 325 -21.92 -4.70 -18.86
C ALA A 325 -21.54 -5.67 -17.74
N THR A 326 -22.46 -5.92 -16.79
CA THR A 326 -22.67 -7.23 -16.15
C THR A 326 -24.01 -7.16 -15.43
N THR A 327 -25.06 -7.66 -16.07
CA THR A 327 -26.31 -8.03 -15.38
C THR A 327 -25.99 -9.11 -14.36
N THR A 328 -26.15 -8.83 -13.07
CA THR A 328 -26.55 -9.82 -12.05
C THR A 328 -27.08 -9.07 -10.81
N THR A 329 -28.41 -9.05 -10.72
CA THR A 329 -29.22 -9.20 -9.50
C THR A 329 -29.01 -8.25 -8.31
N LEU A 330 -29.83 -7.19 -8.32
CA LEU A 330 -30.68 -6.68 -7.22
C LEU A 330 -30.35 -7.14 -5.77
N LEU A 331 -29.83 -6.19 -4.95
CA LEU A 331 -30.31 -5.65 -3.64
C LEU A 331 -31.19 -6.53 -2.69
N PRO A 332 -31.24 -6.27 -1.35
CA PRO A 332 -31.09 -4.95 -0.75
C PRO A 332 -30.26 -4.79 0.54
N SER A 333 -29.88 -3.52 0.70
CA SER A 333 -29.51 -2.79 1.90
C SER A 333 -30.40 -3.07 3.12
N SER A 334 -29.80 -3.08 4.32
CA SER A 334 -30.51 -2.63 5.52
C SER A 334 -29.58 -1.87 6.46
N VAL A 335 -30.05 -0.69 6.83
CA VAL A 335 -29.65 0.14 7.95
C VAL A 335 -30.18 -0.52 9.23
N GLY A 336 -29.40 -0.55 10.32
CA GLY A 336 -29.90 -1.10 11.58
C GLY A 336 -28.97 -0.89 12.77
N THR A 337 -29.37 0.03 13.65
CA THR A 337 -28.78 0.40 14.93
C THR A 337 -28.92 -0.70 16.00
N ARG A 338 -27.99 -0.70 16.97
CA ARG A 338 -27.99 -1.39 18.29
C ARG A 338 -29.35 -1.83 18.87
N CYS A 339 -29.38 -3.03 19.48
CA CYS A 339 -29.64 -3.28 20.92
C CYS A 339 -29.49 -4.78 21.26
N GLY A 340 -29.10 -5.08 22.51
CA GLY A 340 -28.80 -6.43 23.04
C GLY A 340 -30.03 -7.21 23.57
N PRO A 341 -29.87 -8.06 24.61
CA PRO A 341 -29.89 -9.53 24.48
C PRO A 341 -31.16 -10.19 25.05
N GLY A 342 -31.46 -11.42 24.61
CA GLY A 342 -32.55 -12.24 25.16
C GLY A 342 -32.65 -13.66 24.60
N SER A 343 -32.19 -14.63 25.40
CA SER A 343 -32.70 -15.99 25.64
C SER A 343 -33.46 -16.79 24.55
N SER A 344 -32.87 -17.95 24.22
CA SER A 344 -33.45 -19.31 24.09
C SER A 344 -34.76 -19.54 23.30
N LEU A 345 -34.71 -20.50 22.35
CA LEU A 345 -35.48 -21.75 22.41
C LEU A 345 -35.12 -22.73 21.27
N ARG A 346 -35.12 -24.02 21.62
CA ARG A 346 -34.93 -25.21 20.77
C ARG A 346 -36.09 -25.43 19.79
N ARG A 347 -35.79 -26.07 18.65
CA ARG A 347 -36.39 -27.33 18.10
C ARG A 347 -35.78 -27.54 16.69
N SER A 348 -35.02 -28.59 16.41
CA SER A 348 -35.39 -30.00 16.17
C SER A 348 -36.12 -30.26 14.85
N ALA A 349 -35.46 -31.09 14.01
CA ALA A 349 -35.99 -31.94 12.94
C ALA A 349 -36.37 -31.22 11.62
N THR A 350 -36.20 -31.75 10.40
CA THR A 350 -35.92 -33.12 9.91
C THR A 350 -35.42 -33.00 8.46
N ALA A 351 -34.57 -33.93 8.01
CA ALA A 351 -34.20 -34.11 6.61
C ALA A 351 -35.39 -34.56 5.73
N PRO A 352 -35.27 -34.45 4.40
CA PRO A 352 -35.41 -35.68 3.63
C PRO A 352 -34.34 -35.88 2.54
N THR A 353 -34.02 -37.15 2.39
CA THR A 353 -33.20 -37.85 1.41
C THR A 353 -33.81 -37.83 0.00
N ARG A 354 -32.98 -37.76 -1.05
CA ARG A 354 -33.17 -38.43 -2.37
C ARG A 354 -31.88 -38.30 -3.21
N THR A 355 -31.07 -39.35 -3.26
CA THR A 355 -30.90 -40.34 -4.36
C THR A 355 -30.32 -39.81 -5.68
N ARG A 356 -29.06 -40.19 -5.90
CA ARG A 356 -28.37 -40.67 -7.13
C ARG A 356 -28.94 -40.28 -8.49
N SER A 357 -28.07 -39.79 -9.38
CA SER A 357 -27.82 -40.42 -10.69
C SER A 357 -26.61 -39.79 -11.38
N CYS A 358 -25.72 -40.64 -11.88
CA CYS A 358 -24.55 -40.31 -12.69
C CYS A 358 -24.96 -40.17 -14.16
N ALA A 359 -24.43 -39.18 -14.88
CA ALA A 359 -24.22 -39.28 -16.32
C ALA A 359 -23.18 -38.23 -16.79
N ARG A 360 -22.04 -38.72 -17.27
CA ARG A 360 -21.19 -38.02 -18.26
C ARG A 360 -21.78 -38.25 -19.64
N PRO A 361 -21.50 -37.37 -20.61
CA PRO A 361 -20.65 -37.83 -21.70
C PRO A 361 -19.59 -36.81 -22.18
N ASP A 362 -18.53 -37.39 -22.75
CA ASP A 362 -17.45 -36.80 -23.54
C ASP A 362 -17.99 -35.95 -24.72
N THR A 363 -17.34 -34.93 -25.29
CA THR A 363 -16.08 -34.89 -26.06
C THR A 363 -15.95 -33.44 -26.70
N PRO A 364 -14.97 -33.11 -27.57
CA PRO A 364 -13.60 -32.62 -27.35
C PRO A 364 -13.38 -31.12 -27.67
N ALA A 365 -12.19 -30.62 -27.32
CA ALA A 365 -11.66 -29.29 -27.67
C ALA A 365 -11.06 -29.22 -29.08
N PRO A 366 -11.05 -28.04 -29.75
CA PRO A 366 -10.27 -27.82 -30.98
C PRO A 366 -8.83 -27.33 -30.69
N PRO A 367 -7.87 -27.57 -31.60
CA PRO A 367 -6.45 -27.32 -31.39
C PRO A 367 -6.06 -25.87 -31.74
N TRP A 368 -5.25 -25.23 -30.89
CA TRP A 368 -4.48 -24.06 -31.30
C TRP A 368 -3.11 -24.51 -31.81
N SER A 369 -2.82 -24.05 -33.01
CA SER A 369 -1.65 -24.35 -33.81
C SER A 369 -0.39 -23.74 -33.20
N SER A 370 0.64 -24.58 -33.13
CA SER A 370 2.03 -24.22 -32.90
C SER A 370 2.52 -23.20 -33.93
N CYS A 371 2.90 -22.00 -33.48
CA CYS A 371 3.76 -21.11 -34.26
C CYS A 371 5.23 -21.34 -33.87
N THR A 372 5.93 -21.87 -34.85
CA THR A 372 7.32 -22.28 -34.90
C THR A 372 8.25 -21.08 -34.72
N ARG A 373 9.26 -21.25 -33.86
CA ARG A 373 10.38 -20.34 -33.66
C ARG A 373 11.34 -20.50 -34.85
N VAL A 374 11.36 -19.54 -35.77
CA VAL A 374 12.40 -19.47 -36.82
C VAL A 374 13.65 -18.83 -36.22
N ASN A 375 14.66 -19.67 -36.01
CA ASN A 375 16.04 -19.28 -35.79
C ASN A 375 16.74 -19.24 -37.16
N THR A 376 17.52 -18.20 -37.44
CA THR A 376 18.61 -18.28 -38.42
C THR A 376 19.75 -17.33 -37.99
N PRO A 377 21.02 -17.69 -38.24
CA PRO A 377 22.14 -17.24 -37.42
C PRO A 377 23.12 -16.27 -38.10
N ARG A 378 23.90 -15.57 -37.25
CA ARG A 378 25.33 -15.16 -37.34
C ARG A 378 25.87 -14.46 -38.60
N SER A 379 26.50 -13.29 -38.36
CA SER A 379 27.85 -12.89 -38.85
C SER A 379 28.15 -11.45 -38.41
N SER A 380 29.00 -11.18 -37.41
CA SER A 380 30.47 -10.97 -37.49
C SER A 380 30.91 -9.93 -38.52
N ALA A 381 31.34 -8.74 -38.06
CA ALA A 381 32.45 -7.97 -38.62
C ALA A 381 32.80 -6.78 -37.71
N THR A 382 33.97 -6.85 -37.08
CA THR A 382 34.80 -5.70 -36.67
C THR A 382 35.57 -5.22 -37.90
N PRO A 383 35.97 -3.94 -37.96
CA PRO A 383 37.40 -3.69 -37.86
C PRO A 383 37.80 -2.47 -37.02
N SER A 384 39.07 -2.55 -36.61
CA SER A 384 39.95 -1.72 -35.77
C SER A 384 40.27 -0.31 -36.34
N PRO A 385 41.05 0.53 -35.61
CA PRO A 385 40.87 1.99 -35.53
C PRO A 385 41.78 2.80 -36.46
N THR A 386 41.49 4.09 -36.58
CA THR A 386 42.45 5.12 -37.01
C THR A 386 42.47 6.27 -36.00
N SER A 387 43.65 6.50 -35.44
CA SER A 387 44.10 7.68 -34.72
C SER A 387 44.32 8.85 -35.67
N VAL A 388 44.01 10.10 -35.28
CA VAL A 388 44.90 11.28 -35.41
C VAL A 388 44.52 12.33 -34.35
N CYS A 389 45.55 12.86 -33.69
CA CYS A 389 45.56 13.94 -32.71
C CYS A 389 45.64 15.35 -33.34
N SER A 390 45.43 16.35 -32.47
CA SER A 390 46.00 17.72 -32.47
C SER A 390 45.55 18.77 -33.49
N GLY A 391 44.83 19.79 -32.97
CA GLY A 391 45.44 21.10 -32.63
C GLY A 391 45.68 22.12 -33.75
N ARG A 392 44.75 23.08 -33.90
CA ARG A 392 44.92 24.52 -33.65
C ARG A 392 43.59 25.24 -33.83
#